data_AF-A0A1Z1MD33-F1
#
_entry.id   AF-A0A1Z1MD33-F1
#
_cell.length_a   1.000
_cell.length_b   1.000
_cell.length_c   1.000
_cell.angle_alpha   90.00
_cell.angle_beta   90.00
_cell.angle_gamma   90.00
#
_symmetry.space_group_name_H-M   'P 1'
#
loop_
_entity.id
_entity.type
_entity.pdbx_description
1 polymer ?
#
loop_
_entity_poly.entity_id
_entity_poly.type
_entity_poly.pdbx_seq_one_letter_code
_entity_poly.pdbx_strand_id
1 'polypeptide(L)' 'MTNKQKESIQADLDQNIIKLKKELVFLRIKKVTKQKTKPHLIRKTKNRISQIRTIKTINKLQ' A
#
# COMPACT_ATOMS: atom_id res chain seq x y z
N MET A 1 2.42 22.10 -12.28
CA MET A 1 1.25 21.30 -11.85
C MET A 1 0.45 22.15 -10.87
N THR A 2 -0.86 22.28 -11.07
CA THR A 2 -1.74 23.06 -10.19
C THR A 2 -1.86 22.39 -8.82
N ASN A 3 -2.10 23.16 -7.75
CA ASN A 3 -2.25 22.60 -6.38
C ASN A 3 -3.30 21.48 -6.31
N LYS A 4 -4.37 21.59 -7.10
CA LYS A 4 -5.43 20.59 -7.24
C LYS A 4 -4.93 19.22 -7.74
N GLN A 5 -3.92 19.20 -8.63
CA GLN A 5 -3.34 17.95 -9.13
C GLN A 5 -2.50 17.23 -8.06
N LYS A 6 -1.75 17.99 -7.25
CA LYS A 6 -0.96 17.43 -6.15
C LYS A 6 -1.85 16.78 -5.08
N GLU A 7 -2.96 17.42 -4.74
CA GLU A 7 -3.94 16.90 -3.78
C GLU A 7 -4.61 15.60 -4.28
N SER A 8 -5.01 15.56 -5.55
CA SER A 8 -5.58 14.34 -6.16
C SER A 8 -4.59 13.17 -6.09
N ILE A 9 -3.34 13.40 -6.47
CA ILE A 9 -2.29 12.36 -6.42
C ILE A 9 -2.10 11.87 -4.98
N GLN A 10 -2.13 12.77 -4.01
CA GLN A 10 -1.97 12.41 -2.61
C GLN A 10 -3.12 11.53 -2.09
N ALA A 11 -4.35 11.86 -2.47
CA ALA A 11 -5.52 11.06 -2.15
C ALA A 11 -5.45 9.66 -2.78
N ASP A 12 -4.98 9.55 -4.03
CA ASP A 12 -4.82 8.28 -4.72
C ASP A 12 -3.78 7.38 -4.06
N LEU A 13 -2.65 7.94 -3.60
CA LEU A 13 -1.64 7.19 -2.86
C LEU A 13 -2.20 6.66 -1.54
N ASP A 14 -3.04 7.43 -0.85
CA ASP A 14 -3.67 7.02 0.40
C ASP A 14 -4.72 5.93 0.19
N GLN A 15 -5.55 6.04 -0.85
CA GLN A 15 -6.47 4.99 -1.27
C GLN A 15 -5.73 3.68 -1.59
N ASN A 16 -4.61 3.77 -2.30
CA ASN A 16 -3.77 2.61 -2.60
C ASN A 16 -3.19 1.95 -1.34
N ILE A 17 -2.74 2.74 -0.36
CA ILE A 17 -2.29 2.22 0.94
C ILE A 17 -3.42 1.48 1.65
N ILE A 18 -4.63 2.05 1.68
CA ILE A 18 -5.80 1.43 2.33
C ILE A 18 -6.13 0.09 1.67
N LYS A 19 -6.14 0.03 0.33
CA LYS A 19 -6.38 -1.21 -0.42
C LYS A 19 -5.35 -2.29 -0.10
N LEU A 20 -4.06 -1.95 -0.11
CA LEU A 20 -2.98 -2.88 0.19
C LEU A 20 -3.00 -3.36 1.65
N LYS A 21 -3.39 -2.50 2.60
CA LYS A 21 -3.60 -2.91 4.00
C LYS A 21 -4.71 -3.93 4.13
N LYS A 22 -5.85 -3.72 3.46
CA LYS A 22 -6.97 -4.68 3.43
C LYS A 22 -6.49 -6.02 2.85
N GLU A 23 -5.80 -6.00 1.72
CA GLU A 23 -5.22 -7.21 1.11
C GLU A 23 -4.27 -7.94 2.05
N LEU A 24 -3.39 -7.21 2.75
CA LEU A 24 -2.48 -7.78 3.73
C LEU A 24 -3.21 -8.48 4.89
N VAL A 25 -4.33 -7.91 5.36
CA VAL A 25 -5.18 -8.53 6.38
C VAL A 25 -5.76 -9.84 5.86
N PHE A 26 -6.34 -9.84 4.65
CA PHE A 26 -6.86 -11.07 4.05
C PHE A 26 -5.78 -12.14 3.88
N LEU A 27 -4.59 -11.78 3.41
CA LEU A 27 -3.47 -12.72 3.28
C LEU A 27 -3.02 -13.29 4.63
N ARG A 28 -3.04 -12.47 5.69
CA ARG A 28 -2.73 -12.93 7.06
C ARG A 28 -3.79 -13.89 7.60
N ILE A 29 -5.08 -13.57 7.42
CA ILE A 29 -6.19 -14.44 7.82
C ILE A 29 -6.03 -15.80 7.13
N LYS A 30 -5.88 -15.81 5.80
CA LYS A 30 -5.71 -17.04 5.02
C LYS A 30 -4.48 -17.85 5.47
N LYS A 31 -3.38 -17.19 5.83
CA LYS A 31 -2.18 -17.85 6.39
C LYS A 31 -2.48 -18.49 7.74
N VAL A 32 -3.15 -17.79 8.65
CA VAL A 32 -3.50 -18.29 9.99
C VAL A 32 -4.47 -19.47 9.88
N THR A 33 -5.46 -19.39 8.99
CA THR A 33 -6.40 -20.48 8.73
C THR A 33 -5.80 -21.62 7.90
N LYS A 34 -4.47 -21.65 7.68
CA LYS A 34 -3.75 -22.66 6.88
C LYS A 34 -4.30 -22.88 5.48
N GLN A 35 -4.97 -21.87 4.90
CA GLN A 35 -5.43 -21.93 3.51
C GLN A 35 -4.22 -21.84 2.57
N LYS A 36 -4.34 -22.45 1.38
CA LYS A 36 -3.32 -22.35 0.33
C LYS A 36 -3.10 -20.88 -0.01
N THR A 37 -1.96 -20.33 0.40
CA THR A 37 -1.56 -18.96 0.13
C THR A 37 -0.11 -18.92 -0.29
N LYS A 38 0.21 -17.95 -1.16
CA LYS A 38 1.57 -17.72 -1.63
C LYS A 38 2.29 -16.80 -0.62
N PRO A 39 3.31 -17.27 0.13
CA PRO A 39 3.96 -16.45 1.18
C PRO A 39 4.60 -15.17 0.62
N HIS A 40 5.08 -15.23 -0.62
CA HIS A 40 5.69 -14.08 -1.29
C HIS A 40 4.69 -12.93 -1.53
N LEU A 41 3.37 -13.18 -1.55
CA LEU A 41 2.38 -12.11 -1.67
C LEU A 41 2.42 -11.20 -0.45
N ILE A 42 2.49 -11.77 0.77
CA ILE A 42 2.63 -10.99 2.00
C ILE A 42 3.86 -10.10 1.95
N ARG A 43 5.00 -10.63 1.47
CA ARG A 43 6.25 -9.86 1.31
C ARG A 43 6.07 -8.74 0.27
N LYS A 44 5.53 -9.05 -0.91
CA LYS A 44 5.29 -8.07 -1.98
C LYS A 44 4.35 -6.95 -1.53
N THR A 45 3.24 -7.26 -0.87
CA THR A 45 2.27 -6.28 -0.37
C THR A 45 2.91 -5.36 0.68
N LYS A 46 3.70 -5.89 1.63
CA LYS A 46 4.45 -5.08 2.59
C LYS A 46 5.43 -4.13 1.91
N ASN A 47 6.23 -4.65 0.96
CA ASN A 47 7.20 -3.83 0.22
C ASN A 47 6.50 -2.71 -0.55
N ARG A 48 5.36 -3.00 -1.18
CA ARG A 48 4.59 -2.00 -1.91
C ARG A 48 4.06 -0.88 -1.01
N ILE A 49 3.55 -1.22 0.18
CA ILE A 49 3.15 -0.22 1.18
C ILE A 49 4.34 0.66 1.57
N SER A 50 5.52 0.06 1.79
CA SER A 50 6.73 0.81 2.12
C SER A 50 7.12 1.78 1.02
N GLN A 51 7.14 1.34 -0.24
CA GLN A 51 7.46 2.18 -1.39
C GLN A 51 6.54 3.39 -1.51
N ILE A 52 5.22 3.18 -1.38
CA ILE A 52 4.25 4.28 -1.47
C ILE A 52 4.46 5.30 -0.35
N ARG A 53 4.77 4.83 0.87
CA ARG A 53 5.11 5.73 1.99
C ARG A 53 6.38 6.53 1.71
N THR A 54 7.42 5.89 1.17
CA THR A 54 8.66 6.57 0.79
C THR A 54 8.39 7.66 -0.25
N ILE A 55 7.62 7.36 -1.29
CA ILE A 55 7.22 8.34 -2.32
C ILE A 55 6.48 9.50 -1.68
N LYS A 56 5.52 9.22 -0.79
CA LYS A 56 4.76 10.26 -0.07
C LYS A 56 5.67 11.17 0.77
N THR A 57 6.66 10.61 1.45
CA THR A 57 7.64 11.39 2.22
C THR A 57 8.51 12.26 1.32
N ILE A 58 9.04 11.70 0.23
CA ILE A 58 9.86 12.44 -0.75
C ILE A 58 9.06 13.61 -1.34
N ASN A 59 7.82 13.35 -1.78
CA ASN A 59 6.95 14.37 -2.37
C ASN A 59 6.53 15.47 -1.38
N LYS A 60 6.60 15.24 -0.07
CA LYS A 60 6.31 16.24 0.96
C LYS A 60 7.51 17.15 1.24
N LEU A 61 8.72 16.66 1.01
CA LEU A 61 9.98 17.38 1.21
C LEU A 61 10.35 18.29 0.02
N GLN A 62 9.65 18.14 -1.11
CA GLN A 62 9.80 18.91 -2.35
C GLN A 62 8.70 19.96 -2.50
#